data_AF-A0A6J8C0V7-F1
#
_entry.id   AF-A0A6J8C0V7-F1
#
_cell.length_a   1.000
_cell.length_b   1.000
_cell.length_c   1.000
_cell.angle_alpha   90.00
_cell.angle_beta   90.00
_cell.angle_gamma   90.00
#
_symmetry.space_group_name_H-M   'P 1'
#
loop_
_entity.id
_entity.type
_entity.pdbx_description
1 polymer ?
#
loop_
_entity_poly.entity_id
_entity_poly.type
_entity_poly.pdbx_seq_one_letter_code
_entity_poly.pdbx_strand_id
1 'polypeptide(L)'
;METSFLVVFTFGLAAGQLLEEIWIKTKNSGKVDAMRRQNVYDYYTSLSSYHLFPAQNRSIKFSVKACNAAFILLSAAVDLNSPDFYEICLGCGYRSYQTFLRRKYNTGQTLAPYTPEIINCAAHVTFTLSWTVVGRIILTKDTDKGTEVVIDWSDPTPLPIMGIGIMTAWGAEGIWILEHICK
;
A
#
# COMPACT_ATOMS: atom_id res chain seq x y z
N MET A 1 -4.68 21.49 6.13
CA MET A 1 -3.45 20.75 5.83
C MET A 1 -3.14 19.92 7.09
N GLU A 2 -3.79 18.76 7.25
CA GLU A 2 -3.37 17.79 8.27
C GLU A 2 -2.61 16.70 7.52
N THR A 3 -1.30 16.82 7.56
CA THR A 3 -0.33 15.86 7.07
C THR A 3 -0.45 14.55 7.85
N SER A 4 -0.34 13.41 7.18
CA SER A 4 -0.06 12.13 7.85
C SER A 4 1.07 12.34 8.85
N PHE A 5 0.86 11.96 10.11
CA PHE A 5 1.90 12.05 11.12
C PHE A 5 2.63 10.72 11.15
N LEU A 6 3.91 10.75 10.78
CA LEU A 6 4.82 9.65 10.98
C LEU A 6 5.18 9.58 12.47
N VAL A 7 4.91 8.45 13.12
CA VAL A 7 5.45 8.18 14.44
C VAL A 7 6.30 6.92 14.32
N VAL A 8 7.59 7.12 14.05
CA VAL A 8 8.56 6.00 14.02
C VAL A 8 8.89 5.64 15.46
N PHE A 9 8.44 4.47 15.90
CA PHE A 9 8.99 3.84 17.09
C PHE A 9 10.01 2.79 16.64
N THR A 10 11.28 3.01 16.97
CA THR A 10 12.32 1.99 16.78
C THR A 10 12.53 1.28 18.12
N PHE A 11 12.09 0.02 18.22
CA PHE A 11 12.40 -0.81 19.39
C PHE A 11 13.65 -1.63 19.09
N GLY A 12 14.79 -1.22 19.67
CA GLY A 12 16.00 -2.02 19.63
C GLY A 12 15.89 -3.16 20.64
N LEU A 13 15.71 -4.40 20.17
CA LEU A 13 16.05 -5.58 20.97
C LEU A 13 17.56 -5.83 20.87
N ALA A 14 18.15 -6.22 22.00
CA ALA A 14 19.59 -6.37 22.17
C ALA A 14 20.23 -7.31 21.12
N ALA A 15 21.42 -6.90 20.68
CA ALA A 15 22.41 -7.61 19.86
C ALA A 15 21.93 -8.82 19.05
N GLY A 16 21.66 -8.61 17.75
CA GLY A 16 21.75 -9.67 16.74
C GLY A 16 20.52 -9.90 15.85
N GLN A 17 19.38 -9.26 16.13
CA GLN A 17 18.18 -9.40 15.28
C GLN A 17 17.40 -8.08 15.26
N LEU A 18 17.61 -7.27 14.22
CA LEU A 18 16.81 -6.09 13.95
C LEU A 18 15.62 -6.50 13.08
N LEU A 19 14.49 -6.82 13.70
CA LEU A 19 13.20 -6.60 13.06
C LEU A 19 12.81 -5.15 13.39
N GLU A 20 13.23 -4.22 12.55
CA GLU A 20 12.73 -2.84 12.64
C GLU A 20 11.29 -2.83 12.12
N GLU A 21 10.32 -2.75 13.02
CA GLU A 21 8.93 -2.47 12.67
C GLU A 21 8.72 -0.96 12.60
N ILE A 22 8.08 -0.49 11.52
CA ILE A 22 7.79 0.95 11.36
C ILE A 22 6.30 1.18 11.30
N TRP A 23 5.83 2.05 12.18
CA TRP A 23 4.43 2.40 12.32
C TRP A 23 4.13 3.70 11.58
N ILE A 24 3.14 3.66 10.68
CA ILE A 24 2.72 4.83 9.90
C ILE A 24 1.21 5.00 10.07
N LYS A 25 0.79 6.18 10.55
CA LYS A 25 -0.63 6.55 10.59
C LYS A 25 -0.97 7.35 9.34
N THR A 26 -1.91 6.85 8.54
CA THR A 26 -2.45 7.58 7.39
C THR A 26 -3.81 8.15 7.74
N LYS A 27 -4.04 9.43 7.42
CA LYS A 27 -5.35 10.09 7.51
C LYS A 27 -5.59 10.87 6.24
N ASN A 28 -6.46 10.34 5.38
CA ASN A 28 -6.91 11.09 4.21
C ASN A 28 -8.15 11.90 4.60
N SER A 29 -7.94 13.16 5.03
CA SER A 29 -8.98 13.99 5.65
C SER A 29 -10.06 14.53 4.70
N GLY A 30 -9.95 14.28 3.38
CA GLY A 30 -11.02 14.59 2.42
C GLY A 30 -11.51 16.06 2.42
N LYS A 31 -10.74 17.03 2.93
CA LYS A 31 -11.11 18.45 2.80
C LYS A 31 -11.02 18.85 1.33
N VAL A 32 -12.16 18.78 0.64
CA VAL A 32 -12.38 19.48 -0.61
C VAL A 32 -12.39 20.96 -0.26
N ASP A 33 -11.29 21.66 -0.50
CA ASP A 33 -11.34 23.11 -0.53
C ASP A 33 -12.25 23.47 -1.71
N ALA A 34 -13.34 24.17 -1.44
CA ALA A 34 -14.43 24.44 -2.40
C ALA A 34 -13.98 25.24 -3.65
N MET A 35 -12.68 25.57 -3.76
CA MET A 35 -12.06 26.32 -4.86
C MET A 35 -11.13 25.51 -5.78
N ARG A 36 -11.10 24.17 -5.79
CA ARG A 36 -10.36 23.42 -6.84
C ARG A 36 -11.10 22.19 -7.37
N ARG A 37 -12.12 22.45 -8.19
CA ARG A 37 -12.52 21.52 -9.26
C ARG A 37 -11.40 21.46 -10.30
N GLN A 38 -10.41 20.57 -10.15
CA GLN A 38 -9.73 19.85 -11.25
C GLN A 38 -8.51 19.00 -10.88
N ASN A 39 -8.01 18.99 -9.64
CA ASN A 39 -6.87 18.13 -9.27
C ASN A 39 -7.02 17.62 -7.84
N VAL A 40 -7.77 16.53 -7.65
CA VAL A 40 -7.77 15.82 -6.38
C VAL A 40 -6.69 14.74 -6.46
N TYR A 41 -5.47 15.11 -6.06
CA TYR A 41 -4.42 14.12 -5.87
C TYR A 41 -4.72 13.36 -4.58
N ASP A 42 -4.97 12.06 -4.69
CA ASP A 42 -4.86 11.16 -3.56
C ASP A 42 -3.44 11.28 -2.99
N TYR A 43 -3.30 11.81 -1.78
CA TYR A 43 -2.00 12.05 -1.17
C TYR A 43 -1.44 10.75 -0.58
N TYR A 44 -0.80 9.96 -1.44
CA TYR A 44 -0.02 8.81 -0.99
C TYR A 44 1.12 9.25 -0.08
N THR A 45 1.29 8.52 1.03
CA THR A 45 2.47 8.66 1.88
C THR A 45 3.60 7.87 1.24
N SER A 46 4.62 8.57 0.72
CA SER A 46 5.78 7.94 0.09
C SER A 46 6.68 7.27 1.12
N LEU A 47 6.95 5.98 0.94
CA LEU A 47 7.89 5.22 1.76
C LEU A 47 9.34 5.56 1.42
N SER A 48 9.60 5.97 0.18
CA SER A 48 10.91 6.40 -0.29
C SER A 48 11.42 7.64 0.46
N SER A 49 10.52 8.56 0.81
CA SER A 49 10.84 9.77 1.60
C SER A 49 11.36 9.47 3.00
N TYR A 50 11.15 8.25 3.48
CA TYR A 50 11.63 7.78 4.78
C TYR A 50 12.82 6.82 4.66
N HIS A 51 13.39 6.66 3.46
CA HIS A 51 14.40 5.64 3.14
C HIS A 51 13.92 4.21 3.43
N LEU A 52 12.61 3.97 3.41
CA LEU A 52 12.00 2.69 3.76
C LEU A 52 11.70 1.80 2.56
N PHE A 53 12.20 2.19 1.40
CA PHE A 53 12.08 1.40 0.18
C PHE A 53 13.32 0.50 0.08
N PRO A 54 13.20 -0.82 0.33
CA PRO A 54 14.30 -1.72 0.11
C PRO A 54 14.53 -1.82 -1.40
N ALA A 55 15.42 -0.99 -1.95
CA ALA A 55 15.71 -0.96 -3.38
C ALA A 55 16.20 -2.32 -3.93
N GLN A 56 16.62 -3.23 -3.04
CA GLN A 56 17.14 -4.55 -3.42
C GLN A 56 16.11 -5.68 -3.36
N ASN A 57 15.07 -5.56 -2.51
CA ASN A 57 14.05 -6.59 -2.38
C ASN A 57 12.79 -6.14 -3.11
N ARG A 58 12.43 -6.84 -4.20
CA ARG A 58 11.20 -6.60 -4.95
C ARG A 58 9.96 -7.14 -4.22
N SER A 59 9.89 -6.86 -2.92
CA SER A 59 8.80 -7.25 -2.05
C SER A 59 8.75 -6.34 -0.83
N ILE A 60 7.54 -6.10 -0.35
CA ILE A 60 7.27 -5.49 0.95
C ILE A 60 6.31 -6.37 1.73
N LYS A 61 6.54 -6.48 3.03
CA LYS A 61 5.60 -7.06 3.98
C LYS A 61 5.04 -5.96 4.85
N PHE A 62 3.73 -5.91 4.97
CA PHE A 62 3.05 -4.87 5.73
C PHE A 62 1.79 -5.41 6.38
N SER A 63 1.42 -4.79 7.50
CA SER A 63 0.14 -5.02 8.16
C SER A 63 -0.66 -3.73 8.17
N VAL A 64 -1.96 -3.83 7.89
CA VAL A 64 -2.85 -2.66 7.87
C VAL A 64 -4.09 -2.92 8.71
N LYS A 65 -4.45 -1.94 9.53
CA LYS A 65 -5.73 -1.84 10.23
C LYS A 65 -6.48 -0.64 9.69
N ALA A 66 -7.63 -0.87 9.05
CA ALA A 66 -8.45 0.18 8.43
C ALA A 66 -9.91 -0.29 8.29
N CYS A 67 -10.85 0.64 8.41
CA CYS A 67 -12.29 0.32 8.37
C CYS A 67 -12.87 0.19 6.96
N ASN A 68 -12.23 0.80 5.95
CA ASN A 68 -12.79 0.95 4.61
C ASN A 68 -11.86 0.34 3.56
N ALA A 69 -11.04 1.17 2.92
CA ALA A 69 -10.10 0.72 1.90
C ALA A 69 -8.67 1.18 2.21
N ALA A 70 -7.72 0.35 1.81
CA ALA A 70 -6.29 0.60 1.90
C ALA A 70 -5.68 0.48 0.50
N PHE A 71 -4.82 1.42 0.15
CA PHE A 71 -4.22 1.55 -1.17
C PHE A 71 -2.71 1.45 -1.07
N ILE A 72 -2.12 0.71 -2.01
CA ILE A 72 -0.68 0.58 -2.20
C ILE A 72 -0.37 0.96 -3.64
N LEU A 73 0.60 1.86 -3.80
CA LEU A 73 1.07 2.36 -5.09
C LEU A 73 2.49 1.83 -5.34
N LEU A 74 2.71 1.17 -6.48
CA LEU A 74 4.04 0.85 -7.01
C LEU A 74 4.33 1.79 -8.19
N SER A 75 5.15 2.82 -7.97
CA SER A 75 5.38 3.90 -8.94
C SER A 75 6.69 3.73 -9.70
N ALA A 76 6.70 4.19 -10.96
CA ALA A 76 7.91 4.34 -11.76
C ALA A 76 8.77 5.56 -11.38
N ALA A 77 8.37 6.34 -10.37
CA ALA A 77 9.21 7.40 -9.80
C ALA A 77 9.29 7.30 -8.27
N VAL A 78 10.48 7.60 -7.73
CA VAL A 78 10.77 7.55 -6.29
C VAL A 78 9.88 8.51 -5.49
N ASP A 79 9.59 9.68 -6.07
CA ASP A 79 8.78 10.74 -5.49
C ASP A 79 7.26 10.55 -5.70
N LEU A 80 6.86 9.45 -6.33
CA LEU A 80 5.48 9.10 -6.69
C LEU A 80 4.82 10.03 -7.73
N ASN A 81 5.58 10.90 -8.41
CA ASN A 81 5.03 11.85 -9.38
C ASN A 81 4.94 11.30 -10.82
N SER A 82 5.12 9.99 -11.02
CA SER A 82 4.96 9.35 -12.33
C SER A 82 3.48 9.04 -12.64
N PRO A 83 3.01 9.27 -13.87
CA PRO A 83 1.71 8.77 -14.33
C PRO A 83 1.70 7.25 -14.55
N ASP A 84 2.88 6.62 -14.56
CA ASP A 84 3.06 5.19 -14.70
C ASP A 84 3.23 4.52 -13.33
N PHE A 85 2.20 3.80 -12.91
CA PHE A 85 2.20 3.05 -11.66
C PHE A 85 1.23 1.87 -11.70
N TYR A 86 1.40 0.96 -10.73
CA TYR A 86 0.38 0.01 -10.33
C TYR A 86 -0.28 0.49 -9.05
N GLU A 87 -1.61 0.42 -9.00
CA GLU A 87 -2.36 0.70 -7.80
C GLU A 87 -3.13 -0.56 -7.39
N ILE A 88 -2.90 -0.95 -6.15
CA ILE A 88 -3.59 -2.05 -5.50
C ILE A 88 -4.52 -1.43 -4.46
N CYS A 89 -5.80 -1.79 -4.51
CA CYS A 89 -6.73 -1.46 -3.44
C CYS A 89 -7.20 -2.72 -2.73
N LEU A 90 -7.20 -2.69 -1.40
CA LEU A 90 -7.77 -3.68 -0.50
C LEU A 90 -9.05 -3.08 0.12
N GLY A 91 -10.16 -3.82 0.12
CA GLY A 91 -11.40 -3.36 0.75
C GLY A 91 -12.07 -2.22 -0.03
N CYS A 92 -11.93 -2.21 -1.35
CA CYS A 92 -12.60 -1.27 -2.25
C CYS A 92 -14.02 -1.72 -2.62
N GLY A 93 -14.73 -0.82 -3.30
CA GLY A 93 -16.06 -1.09 -3.85
C GLY A 93 -17.17 -1.07 -2.81
N TYR A 94 -18.35 -1.55 -3.21
CA TYR A 94 -19.50 -1.60 -2.31
C TYR A 94 -19.22 -2.52 -1.11
N ARG A 95 -19.43 -2.01 0.10
CA ARG A 95 -19.17 -2.70 1.38
C ARG A 95 -17.74 -3.20 1.57
N SER A 96 -16.77 -2.65 0.86
CA SER A 96 -15.36 -3.03 1.01
C SER A 96 -15.06 -4.50 0.70
N TYR A 97 -15.74 -5.06 -0.30
CA TYR A 97 -15.62 -6.48 -0.69
C TYR A 97 -14.81 -6.73 -1.95
N GLN A 98 -14.09 -5.72 -2.45
CA GLN A 98 -13.28 -5.87 -3.65
C GLN A 98 -11.83 -5.56 -3.35
N THR A 99 -10.97 -6.36 -3.93
CA THR A 99 -9.55 -6.05 -4.07
C THR A 99 -9.33 -5.84 -5.54
N PHE A 100 -8.60 -4.81 -5.94
CA PHE A 100 -8.25 -4.63 -7.34
C PHE A 100 -6.78 -4.32 -7.51
N LEU A 101 -6.27 -4.66 -8.70
CA LEU A 101 -5.02 -4.15 -9.24
C LEU A 101 -5.33 -3.44 -10.56
N ARG A 102 -4.82 -2.23 -10.72
CA ARG A 102 -4.88 -1.49 -11.98
C ARG A 102 -3.54 -0.89 -12.33
N ARG A 103 -3.29 -0.75 -13.62
CA ARG A 103 -2.14 -0.03 -14.17
C ARG A 103 -2.58 1.36 -14.60
N LYS A 104 -2.09 2.41 -13.93
CA LYS A 104 -2.49 3.82 -14.01
C LYS A 104 -3.83 4.16 -13.35
N TYR A 105 -4.00 5.45 -13.04
CA TYR A 105 -5.25 5.99 -12.52
C TYR A 105 -6.33 5.99 -13.61
N ASN A 106 -7.56 5.61 -13.25
CA ASN A 106 -8.76 5.70 -14.10
C ASN A 106 -8.74 4.97 -15.45
N THR A 107 -7.67 4.27 -15.79
CA THR A 107 -7.74 3.13 -16.71
C THR A 107 -8.55 2.05 -15.97
N GLY A 108 -9.54 1.44 -16.64
CA GLY A 108 -10.42 0.46 -16.00
C GLY A 108 -9.66 -0.60 -15.18
N GLN A 109 -10.29 -1.12 -14.13
CA GLN A 109 -9.67 -2.11 -13.24
C GLN A 109 -9.17 -3.31 -14.06
N THR A 110 -7.88 -3.61 -13.93
CA THR A 110 -7.24 -4.70 -14.70
C THR A 110 -7.56 -6.06 -14.08
N LEU A 111 -7.73 -6.11 -12.76
CA LEU A 111 -8.16 -7.29 -12.00
C LEU A 111 -8.94 -6.83 -10.77
N ALA A 112 -10.10 -7.44 -10.46
CA ALA A 112 -10.95 -7.04 -9.33
C ALA A 112 -11.65 -8.24 -8.64
N PRO A 113 -10.90 -9.14 -7.94
CA PRO A 113 -11.50 -10.24 -7.20
C PRO A 113 -12.46 -9.80 -6.10
N TYR A 114 -13.52 -10.58 -5.92
CA TYR A 114 -14.39 -10.51 -4.74
C TYR A 114 -13.63 -11.05 -3.52
N THR A 115 -13.39 -10.19 -2.55
CA THR A 115 -12.55 -10.44 -1.37
C THR A 115 -13.23 -9.81 -0.14
N PRO A 116 -14.30 -10.41 0.37
CA PRO A 116 -14.96 -9.92 1.57
C PRO A 116 -13.99 -9.98 2.75
N GLU A 117 -14.08 -8.99 3.65
CA GLU A 117 -13.30 -8.97 4.91
C GLU A 117 -11.77 -9.05 4.69
N ILE A 118 -11.30 -8.50 3.57
CA ILE A 118 -9.87 -8.49 3.26
C ILE A 118 -9.09 -7.65 4.27
N ILE A 119 -9.69 -6.59 4.82
CA ILE A 119 -9.13 -5.74 5.89
C ILE A 119 -10.08 -5.64 7.09
N ASN A 120 -9.57 -5.17 8.24
CA ASN A 120 -10.30 -5.10 9.50
C ASN A 120 -10.08 -3.76 10.24
N CYS A 121 -11.13 -3.25 10.88
CA CYS A 121 -11.11 -2.00 11.65
C CYS A 121 -10.47 -2.12 13.05
N ALA A 122 -10.55 -3.31 13.65
CA ALA A 122 -10.13 -3.59 15.00
C ALA A 122 -8.75 -4.26 15.07
N ALA A 123 -8.37 -5.02 14.04
CA ALA A 123 -7.12 -5.79 13.99
C ALA A 123 -6.29 -5.49 12.74
N HIS A 124 -4.98 -5.66 12.85
CA HIS A 124 -4.11 -5.61 11.68
C HIS A 124 -4.26 -6.90 10.85
N VAL A 125 -4.30 -6.75 9.54
CA VAL A 125 -4.21 -7.86 8.59
C VAL A 125 -2.89 -7.72 7.84
N THR A 126 -2.12 -8.82 7.81
CA THR A 126 -0.77 -8.84 7.23
C THR A 126 -0.77 -9.35 5.81
N PHE A 127 0.00 -8.68 4.97
CA PHE A 127 0.15 -8.97 3.55
C PHE A 127 1.61 -8.95 3.14
N THR A 128 1.92 -9.73 2.11
CA THR A 128 3.18 -9.62 1.37
C THR A 128 2.87 -9.25 -0.08
N LEU A 129 3.37 -8.11 -0.52
CA LEU A 129 3.32 -7.70 -1.93
C LEU A 129 4.71 -7.93 -2.53
N SER A 130 4.77 -8.63 -3.66
CA SER A 130 6.01 -8.88 -4.38
C SER A 130 5.84 -8.63 -5.87
N TRP A 131 6.94 -8.29 -6.53
CA TRP A 131 6.97 -8.08 -7.97
C TRP A 131 8.27 -8.60 -8.58
N THR A 132 8.26 -8.76 -9.89
CA THR A 132 9.42 -9.22 -10.65
C THR A 132 9.76 -8.21 -11.74
N VAL A 133 11.01 -8.23 -12.20
CA VAL A 133 11.46 -7.39 -13.33
C VAL A 133 10.68 -7.72 -14.61
N VAL A 134 10.17 -8.95 -14.73
CA VAL A 134 9.36 -9.41 -15.86
C VAL A 134 7.86 -9.13 -15.72
N GLY A 135 7.44 -8.35 -14.70
CA GLY A 135 6.07 -7.82 -14.61
C GLY A 135 5.05 -8.64 -13.85
N ARG A 136 5.44 -9.77 -13.24
CA ARG A 136 4.56 -10.51 -12.33
C ARG A 136 4.46 -9.78 -10.98
N ILE A 137 3.23 -9.53 -10.51
CA ILE A 137 2.87 -8.93 -9.23
C ILE A 137 2.02 -9.92 -8.46
N ILE A 138 2.43 -10.22 -7.22
CA ILE A 138 1.75 -11.17 -6.34
C ILE A 138 1.46 -10.49 -5.02
N LEU A 139 0.20 -10.53 -4.59
CA LEU A 139 -0.21 -10.15 -3.24
C LEU A 139 -0.66 -11.41 -2.50
N THR A 140 -0.07 -11.68 -1.35
CA THR A 140 -0.53 -12.71 -0.42
C THR A 140 -1.03 -12.10 0.88
N LYS A 141 -1.95 -12.79 1.54
CA LYS A 141 -2.47 -12.50 2.88
C LYS A 141 -2.03 -13.59 3.84
N ASP A 142 -1.56 -13.20 5.03
CA ASP A 142 -1.27 -14.14 6.10
C ASP A 142 -2.59 -14.57 6.78
N THR A 143 -2.69 -15.87 7.07
CA THR A 143 -3.85 -16.51 7.70
C THR A 143 -3.37 -17.53 8.74
N ASP A 144 -4.27 -18.01 9.59
CA ASP A 144 -3.96 -19.07 10.56
C ASP A 144 -3.49 -20.38 9.91
N LYS A 145 -3.73 -20.56 8.60
CA LYS A 145 -3.36 -21.75 7.82
C LYS A 145 -2.12 -21.54 6.96
N GLY A 146 -1.42 -20.41 7.09
CA GLY A 146 -0.31 -20.01 6.23
C GLY A 146 -0.70 -18.83 5.32
N THR A 147 -0.14 -18.77 4.12
CA THR A 147 -0.34 -17.65 3.19
C THR A 147 -1.35 -17.98 2.09
N GLU A 148 -2.30 -17.09 1.84
CA GLU A 148 -3.27 -17.18 0.73
C GLU A 148 -2.94 -16.17 -0.37
N VAL A 149 -3.01 -16.58 -1.64
CA VAL A 149 -2.80 -15.68 -2.79
C VAL A 149 -4.08 -14.89 -3.04
N VAL A 150 -3.98 -13.56 -2.97
CA VAL A 150 -5.10 -12.61 -3.22
C VAL A 150 -5.05 -12.08 -4.65
N ILE A 151 -3.85 -11.73 -5.12
CA ILE A 151 -3.59 -11.30 -6.49
C ILE A 151 -2.40 -12.09 -7.02
N ASP A 152 -2.53 -12.58 -8.25
CA ASP A 152 -1.42 -13.04 -9.09
C ASP A 152 -1.69 -12.53 -10.51
N TRP A 153 -0.92 -11.53 -10.93
CA TRP A 153 -1.14 -10.84 -12.19
C TRP A 153 0.19 -10.54 -12.88
N SER A 154 0.21 -10.55 -14.21
CA SER A 154 1.40 -10.25 -15.00
C SER A 154 1.13 -9.15 -16.02
N ASP A 155 1.98 -8.13 -16.03
CA ASP A 155 1.97 -7.09 -17.06
C ASP A 155 2.81 -7.53 -18.26
N PRO A 156 2.25 -7.62 -19.49
CA PRO A 156 3.04 -7.89 -20.68
C PRO A 156 4.06 -6.79 -21.02
N THR A 157 3.91 -5.59 -20.46
CA THR A 157 4.79 -4.43 -20.69
C THR A 157 5.14 -3.78 -19.34
N PRO A 158 5.96 -4.43 -18.51
CA PRO A 158 6.17 -4.04 -17.12
C PRO A 158 6.69 -2.62 -16.94
N LEU A 159 6.22 -1.95 -15.89
CA LEU A 159 6.76 -0.68 -15.44
C LEU A 159 7.98 -0.90 -14.54
N PRO A 160 9.02 -0.05 -14.62
CA PRO A 160 10.05 -0.02 -13.59
C PRO A 160 9.39 0.42 -12.27
N ILE A 161 9.70 -0.25 -11.16
CA ILE A 161 9.18 0.12 -9.84
C ILE A 161 10.31 0.76 -9.05
N MET A 162 10.17 2.05 -8.76
CA MET A 162 11.17 2.90 -8.11
C MET A 162 10.68 3.50 -6.79
N GLY A 163 9.37 3.53 -6.55
CA GLY A 163 8.80 4.09 -5.33
C GLY A 163 7.56 3.34 -4.87
N ILE A 164 7.28 3.42 -3.57
CA ILE A 164 6.06 2.87 -2.95
C ILE A 164 5.31 3.97 -2.21
N GLY A 165 4.01 4.02 -2.43
CA GLY A 165 3.09 4.85 -1.68
C GLY A 165 2.07 4.01 -0.92
N ILE A 166 1.66 4.47 0.26
CA ILE A 166 0.53 3.89 1.00
C ILE A 166 -0.51 4.97 1.32
N MET A 167 -1.78 4.58 1.36
CA MET A 167 -2.89 5.48 1.67
C MET A 167 -4.09 4.69 2.20
N THR A 168 -4.91 5.29 3.07
CA THR A 168 -6.28 4.82 3.33
C THR A 168 -7.32 5.67 2.63
N ALA A 169 -8.49 5.06 2.39
CA ALA A 169 -9.64 5.71 1.76
C ALA A 169 -9.99 7.05 2.41
N TRP A 170 -10.67 7.89 1.64
CA TRP A 170 -11.14 9.19 2.11
C TRP A 170 -11.98 9.08 3.37
N GLY A 171 -11.67 9.93 4.35
CA GLY A 171 -12.34 9.93 5.64
C GLY A 171 -11.99 8.73 6.54
N ALA A 172 -11.10 7.83 6.11
CA ALA A 172 -10.66 6.69 6.89
C ALA A 172 -9.25 6.91 7.47
N GLU A 173 -9.10 6.60 8.75
CA GLU A 173 -7.79 6.44 9.37
C GLU A 173 -7.28 5.00 9.15
N GLY A 174 -5.99 4.90 8.87
CA GLY A 174 -5.27 3.62 8.78
C GLY A 174 -4.06 3.61 9.68
N ILE A 175 -3.78 2.45 10.28
CA ILE A 175 -2.51 2.19 10.96
C ILE A 175 -1.80 1.11 10.15
N TRP A 176 -0.58 1.44 9.74
CA TRP A 176 0.28 0.58 8.94
C TRP A 176 1.49 0.19 9.75
N ILE A 177 1.87 -1.08 9.66
CA ILE A 177 3.13 -1.60 10.17
C ILE A 177 3.89 -2.11 8.95
N LEU A 178 5.12 -1.66 8.77
CA LEU A 178 6.00 -2.18 7.73
C LEU A 178 7.04 -3.09 8.39
N GLU A 179 7.17 -4.31 7.86
CA GLU A 179 8.12 -5.31 8.32
C GLU A 179 9.29 -5.42 7.32
N HIS A 180 10.46 -5.85 7.81
CA HIS A 180 11.63 -6.19 6.98
C HIS A 180 12.16 -5.05 6.09
N ILE A 181 12.20 -3.83 6.60
CA ILE A 181 12.84 -2.72 5.90
C ILE A 181 14.34 -2.75 6.23
N CYS A 182 15.19 -3.13 5.27
CA CYS A 182 16.63 -2.91 5.39
C CYS A 182 16.94 -1.42 5.22
N LYS A 183 17.70 -0.85 6.15
CA LYS A 183 18.37 0.45 6.02
C LYS A 183 19.55 0.38 5.05
#